data_AF-A0A173VE64-F1
#
_entry.id   AF-A0A173VE64-F1
#
_cell.length_a   1.000
_cell.length_b   1.000
_cell.length_c   1.000
_cell.angle_alpha   90.00
_cell.angle_beta   90.00
_cell.angle_gamma   90.00
#
_symmetry.space_group_name_H-M   'P 1'
#
loop_
_entity.id
_entity.type
_entity.pdbx_description
1 polymer ?
#
loop_
_entity_poly.entity_id
_entity_poly.type
_entity_poly.pdbx_seq_one_letter_code
_entity_poly.pdbx_strand_id
1 'polypeptide(L)'
;MEKEENPIYERNTLEFVTVALEYCTFVETAGNTGLFDFVDKATKLLPLLYLKASLLPEVESEEETELELSVSEDMYESVRSRIAGLLGERDSYLETFHADMRYSDTPIAAFISENLADVYQDTGNFVSLFRQGNEEVMQEAIALCRTNFQEYWGQQLLNALKALHAVRYSGDEDLEKNEEEE
;
A
#
# COMPACT_ATOMS: atom_id res chain seq x y z
N MET A 1 -15.04 -33.43 13.04
CA MET A 1 -13.99 -32.78 12.24
C MET A 1 -14.68 -31.66 11.50
N GLU A 2 -14.62 -30.47 12.07
CA GLU A 2 -14.80 -29.26 11.27
C GLU A 2 -13.74 -29.36 10.16
N LYS A 3 -14.16 -29.17 8.91
CA LYS A 3 -13.18 -28.92 7.85
C LYS A 3 -12.49 -27.63 8.27
N GLU A 4 -11.23 -27.69 8.67
CA GLU A 4 -10.39 -26.49 8.69
C GLU A 4 -10.54 -25.86 7.31
N GLU A 5 -11.18 -24.69 7.26
CA GLU A 5 -11.28 -23.94 6.02
C GLU A 5 -9.85 -23.59 5.62
N ASN A 6 -9.48 -23.88 4.37
CA ASN A 6 -8.13 -23.59 3.89
C ASN A 6 -7.96 -22.06 3.91
N PRO A 7 -6.97 -21.50 4.65
CA PRO A 7 -6.82 -20.06 4.87
C PRO A 7 -6.65 -19.26 3.57
N ILE A 8 -6.21 -19.92 2.49
CA ILE A 8 -6.09 -19.35 1.16
C ILE A 8 -7.45 -18.91 0.58
N TYR A 9 -8.50 -19.70 0.83
CA TYR A 9 -9.83 -19.48 0.25
C TYR A 9 -10.82 -18.87 1.24
N GLU A 10 -10.36 -18.53 2.44
CA GLU A 10 -11.17 -17.84 3.44
C GLU A 10 -11.59 -16.45 2.95
N ARG A 11 -12.75 -16.01 3.46
CA ARG A 11 -13.36 -14.74 3.08
C ARG A 11 -12.41 -13.55 3.24
N ASN A 12 -11.69 -13.46 4.35
CA ASN A 12 -10.79 -12.33 4.61
C ASN A 12 -9.64 -12.28 3.60
N THR A 13 -9.06 -13.43 3.24
CA THR A 13 -8.00 -13.55 2.24
C THR A 13 -8.50 -13.10 0.87
N LEU A 14 -9.66 -13.58 0.42
CA LEU A 14 -10.23 -13.19 -0.88
C LEU A 14 -10.61 -11.70 -0.94
N GLU A 15 -11.14 -11.16 0.16
CA GLU A 15 -11.44 -9.73 0.27
C GLU A 15 -10.14 -8.89 0.25
N PHE A 16 -9.06 -9.35 0.90
CA PHE A 16 -7.75 -8.69 0.83
C PHE A 16 -7.17 -8.73 -0.58
N VAL A 17 -7.16 -9.88 -1.26
CA VAL A 17 -6.68 -10.00 -2.66
C VAL A 17 -7.39 -8.99 -3.57
N THR A 18 -8.70 -8.83 -3.41
CA THR A 18 -9.49 -7.87 -4.18
C THR A 18 -9.04 -6.44 -3.94
N VAL A 19 -8.87 -6.04 -2.68
CA VAL A 19 -8.46 -4.67 -2.31
C VAL A 19 -7.00 -4.40 -2.68
N ALA A 20 -6.11 -5.37 -2.50
CA ALA A 20 -4.71 -5.28 -2.91
C ALA A 20 -4.59 -5.10 -4.43
N LEU A 21 -5.38 -5.83 -5.22
CA LEU A 21 -5.42 -5.65 -6.68
C LEU A 21 -5.94 -4.25 -7.08
N GLU A 22 -7.01 -3.78 -6.44
CA GLU A 22 -7.53 -2.43 -6.68
C GLU A 22 -6.47 -1.36 -6.34
N TYR A 23 -5.73 -1.56 -5.25
CA TYR A 23 -4.61 -0.71 -4.86
C TYR A 23 -3.49 -0.70 -5.90
N CYS A 24 -3.00 -1.87 -6.34
CA CYS A 24 -1.97 -1.96 -7.38
C CYS A 24 -2.41 -1.24 -8.66
N THR A 25 -3.64 -1.48 -9.12
CA THR A 25 -4.19 -0.83 -10.32
C THR A 25 -4.29 0.69 -10.14
N PHE A 26 -4.71 1.14 -8.97
CA PHE A 26 -4.83 2.56 -8.64
C PHE A 26 -3.47 3.28 -8.71
N VAL A 27 -2.43 2.75 -8.08
CA VAL A 27 -1.11 3.41 -8.07
C VAL A 27 -0.36 3.29 -9.40
N GLU A 28 -0.55 2.20 -10.14
CA GLU A 28 0.01 2.03 -11.49
C GLU A 28 -0.55 3.06 -12.49
N THR A 29 -1.78 3.55 -12.24
CA THR A 29 -2.51 4.48 -13.10
C THR A 29 -2.61 5.91 -12.56
N ALA A 30 -1.92 6.23 -11.47
CA ALA A 30 -1.99 7.52 -10.77
C ALA A 30 -1.86 8.75 -11.70
N GLY A 31 -1.03 8.68 -12.75
CA GLY A 31 -0.83 9.77 -13.71
C GLY A 31 -1.99 10.02 -14.68
N ASN A 32 -3.05 9.22 -14.64
CA ASN A 32 -4.21 9.34 -15.53
C ASN A 32 -5.41 10.05 -14.87
N THR A 33 -5.31 10.40 -13.59
CA THR A 33 -6.38 11.04 -12.81
C THR A 33 -5.98 12.43 -12.34
N GLY A 34 -6.97 13.29 -12.08
CA GLY A 34 -6.71 14.58 -11.44
C GLY A 34 -6.12 14.42 -10.04
N LEU A 35 -5.39 15.44 -9.58
CA LEU A 35 -4.80 15.45 -8.23
C LEU A 35 -5.88 15.22 -7.16
N PHE A 36 -7.03 15.87 -7.31
CA PHE A 36 -8.15 15.74 -6.39
C PHE A 36 -8.66 14.29 -6.30
N ASP A 37 -9.00 13.68 -7.43
CA ASP A 37 -9.50 12.30 -7.49
C ASP A 37 -8.53 11.30 -6.91
N PHE A 38 -7.24 11.49 -7.20
CA PHE A 38 -6.19 10.64 -6.66
C PHE A 38 -6.17 10.71 -5.13
N VAL A 39 -6.14 11.92 -4.56
CA VAL A 39 -6.10 12.13 -3.11
C VAL A 39 -7.40 11.63 -2.44
N ASP A 40 -8.57 11.94 -3.02
CA ASP A 40 -9.86 11.49 -2.53
C ASP A 40 -10.00 9.96 -2.55
N LYS A 41 -9.58 9.31 -3.64
CA LYS A 41 -9.57 7.84 -3.73
C LYS A 41 -8.55 7.23 -2.77
N ALA A 42 -7.33 7.76 -2.69
CA ALA A 42 -6.30 7.25 -1.80
C ALA A 42 -6.74 7.29 -0.33
N THR A 43 -7.34 8.39 0.13
CA THR A 43 -7.83 8.53 1.51
C THR A 43 -8.96 7.57 1.87
N LYS A 44 -9.60 6.92 0.89
CA LYS A 44 -10.62 5.87 1.08
C LYS A 44 -10.05 4.46 0.92
N LEU A 45 -9.16 4.27 -0.05
CA LEU A 45 -8.61 2.96 -0.40
C LEU A 45 -7.56 2.48 0.62
N LEU A 46 -6.65 3.34 1.06
CA LEU A 46 -5.62 3.00 2.04
C LEU A 46 -6.19 2.45 3.36
N PRO A 47 -7.17 3.09 4.03
CA PRO A 47 -7.72 2.53 5.27
C PRO A 47 -8.46 1.21 5.04
N LEU A 48 -9.08 1.01 3.87
CA LEU A 48 -9.68 -0.27 3.52
C LEU A 48 -8.62 -1.37 3.35
N LEU A 49 -7.53 -1.06 2.65
CA LEU A 49 -6.40 -1.98 2.48
C LEU A 49 -5.78 -2.36 3.83
N TYR A 50 -5.54 -1.38 4.71
CA TYR A 50 -5.05 -1.62 6.07
C TYR A 50 -5.98 -2.54 6.86
N LEU A 51 -7.29 -2.27 6.83
CA LEU A 51 -8.28 -3.10 7.51
C LEU A 51 -8.23 -4.55 6.98
N LYS A 52 -8.20 -4.75 5.67
CA LYS A 52 -8.15 -6.09 5.09
C LYS A 52 -6.84 -6.82 5.40
N ALA A 53 -5.71 -6.12 5.38
CA ALA A 53 -4.42 -6.69 5.77
C ALA A 53 -4.42 -7.14 7.24
N SER A 54 -5.01 -6.35 8.13
CA SER A 54 -5.12 -6.69 9.57
C SER A 54 -6.01 -7.90 9.85
N LEU A 55 -6.84 -8.29 8.88
CA LEU A 55 -7.76 -9.42 8.96
C LEU A 55 -7.23 -10.68 8.25
N LEU A 56 -6.04 -10.62 7.64
CA LEU A 56 -5.41 -11.79 7.06
C LEU A 56 -5.19 -12.88 8.12
N PRO A 57 -5.47 -14.15 7.80
CA PRO A 57 -5.28 -15.24 8.73
C PRO A 57 -3.79 -15.37 9.08
N GLU A 58 -3.53 -15.87 10.29
CA GLU A 58 -2.21 -16.33 10.65
C GLU A 58 -2.01 -17.72 10.02
N VAL A 59 -0.95 -17.85 9.23
CA VAL A 59 -0.60 -19.08 8.52
C VAL A 59 0.85 -19.42 8.82
N GLU A 60 1.16 -20.72 8.87
CA GLU A 60 2.54 -21.17 9.03
C GLU A 60 3.31 -20.93 7.71
N SER A 61 4.49 -20.33 7.85
CA SER A 61 5.44 -20.17 6.74
C SER A 61 6.22 -21.47 6.57
N GLU A 62 6.39 -21.88 5.32
CA GLU A 62 7.15 -23.06 4.93
C GLU A 62 8.50 -22.63 4.34
N GLU A 63 9.58 -22.75 5.12
CA GLU A 63 10.93 -22.28 4.74
C GLU A 63 11.45 -22.85 3.40
N GLU A 64 10.90 -23.97 2.93
CA GLU A 64 11.30 -24.63 1.68
C GLU A 64 10.60 -24.02 0.44
N THR A 65 9.55 -23.22 0.60
CA THR A 65 8.80 -22.59 -0.50
C THR A 65 9.48 -21.30 -0.95
N GLU A 66 10.18 -21.36 -2.09
CA GLU A 66 10.81 -20.16 -2.68
C GLU A 66 9.77 -19.30 -3.42
N LEU A 67 9.73 -18.01 -3.08
CA LEU A 67 8.84 -17.03 -3.72
C LEU A 67 9.55 -16.25 -4.84
N GLU A 68 9.02 -16.33 -6.05
CA GLU A 68 9.47 -15.51 -7.18
C GLU A 68 8.79 -14.12 -7.15
N LEU A 69 9.45 -13.15 -6.53
CA LEU A 69 8.97 -11.76 -6.47
C LEU A 69 9.02 -11.11 -7.86
N SER A 70 7.90 -10.48 -8.26
CA SER A 70 7.73 -9.95 -9.61
C SER A 70 7.87 -8.44 -9.72
N VAL A 71 7.68 -7.69 -8.62
CA VAL A 71 7.84 -6.22 -8.64
C VAL A 71 9.32 -5.90 -8.73
N SER A 72 9.74 -5.37 -9.88
CA SER A 72 11.12 -4.93 -10.10
C SER A 72 11.36 -3.50 -9.60
N GLU A 73 12.64 -3.13 -9.49
CA GLU A 73 13.05 -1.75 -9.20
C GLU A 73 12.50 -0.76 -10.23
N ASP A 74 12.48 -1.12 -11.52
CA ASP A 74 11.90 -0.29 -12.57
C ASP A 74 10.38 -0.08 -12.37
N MET A 75 9.65 -1.11 -11.95
CA MET A 75 8.21 -1.01 -11.66
C MET A 75 7.96 -0.12 -10.45
N TYR A 76 8.73 -0.32 -9.37
CA TYR A 76 8.71 0.49 -8.16
C TYR A 76 8.96 1.97 -8.49
N GLU A 77 10.06 2.26 -9.19
CA GLU A 77 10.44 3.62 -9.54
C GLU A 77 9.42 4.28 -10.48
N SER A 78 8.81 3.50 -11.39
CA SER A 78 7.74 3.99 -12.26
C SER A 78 6.52 4.46 -11.47
N VAL A 79 6.09 3.69 -10.46
CA VAL A 79 4.98 4.07 -9.57
C VAL A 79 5.36 5.29 -8.73
N ARG A 80 6.53 5.26 -8.08
CA ARG A 80 7.03 6.36 -7.24
C ARG A 80 7.10 7.67 -8.01
N SER A 81 7.79 7.68 -9.15
CA SER A 81 7.96 8.89 -9.97
C SER A 81 6.63 9.44 -10.50
N ARG A 82 5.65 8.59 -10.86
CA ARG A 82 4.33 9.06 -11.30
C ARG A 82 3.57 9.76 -10.18
N ILE A 83 3.55 9.17 -8.99
CA ILE A 83 2.86 9.74 -7.83
C ILE A 83 3.54 11.05 -7.40
N ALA A 84 4.88 11.07 -7.36
CA ALA A 84 5.64 12.28 -7.05
C ALA A 84 5.36 13.41 -8.05
N GLY A 85 5.31 13.09 -9.34
CA GLY A 85 4.96 14.06 -10.38
C GLY A 85 3.54 14.61 -10.26
N LEU A 86 2.58 13.78 -9.84
CA LEU A 86 1.20 14.19 -9.59
C LEU A 86 1.07 15.10 -8.36
N LEU A 87 1.71 14.73 -7.25
CA LEU A 87 1.62 15.44 -5.98
C LEU A 87 2.44 16.74 -5.97
N GLY A 88 3.53 16.81 -6.74
CA GLY A 88 4.40 17.97 -6.80
C GLY A 88 4.94 18.36 -5.42
N GLU A 89 4.79 19.62 -5.03
CA GLU A 89 5.25 20.13 -3.72
C GLU A 89 4.54 19.47 -2.53
N ARG A 90 3.38 18.83 -2.76
CA ARG A 90 2.57 18.16 -1.74
C ARG A 90 3.08 16.74 -1.43
N ASP A 91 4.07 16.24 -2.17
CA ASP A 91 4.63 14.90 -1.97
C ASP A 91 5.43 14.78 -0.67
N SER A 92 6.15 15.84 -0.29
CA SER A 92 7.00 15.83 0.91
C SER A 92 6.23 16.19 2.18
N TYR A 93 6.53 15.51 3.28
CA TYR A 93 6.00 15.83 4.60
C TYR A 93 7.03 15.51 5.70
N LEU A 94 6.75 15.91 6.94
CA LEU A 94 7.61 15.63 8.09
C LEU A 94 7.11 14.39 8.83
N GLU A 95 7.93 13.34 8.90
CA GLU A 95 7.59 12.11 9.62
C GLU A 95 8.03 12.20 11.08
N THR A 96 7.07 12.07 11.99
CA THR A 96 7.25 12.22 13.44
C THR A 96 7.41 10.89 14.18
N PHE A 97 7.07 9.77 13.54
CA PHE A 97 7.16 8.40 14.06
C PHE A 97 8.36 7.62 13.50
N HIS A 98 9.29 8.30 12.83
CA HIS A 98 10.49 7.66 12.33
C HIS A 98 11.35 7.12 13.49
N ALA A 99 11.91 5.91 13.35
CA ALA A 99 12.69 5.26 14.42
C ALA A 99 13.87 6.13 14.89
N ASP A 100 14.50 6.83 13.94
CA ASP A 100 15.63 7.75 14.21
C ASP A 100 15.20 9.11 14.76
N MET A 101 13.91 9.43 14.83
CA MET A 101 13.42 10.70 15.40
C MET A 101 13.84 10.87 16.86
N ARG A 102 14.00 9.76 17.60
CA ARG A 102 14.52 9.77 18.98
C ARG A 102 15.94 10.35 19.08
N TYR A 103 16.70 10.30 18.00
CA TYR A 103 18.11 10.72 17.93
C TYR A 103 18.34 11.90 16.98
N SER A 104 17.27 12.41 16.35
CA SER A 104 17.36 13.50 15.37
C SER A 104 16.95 14.84 16.00
N ASP A 105 17.80 15.85 15.84
CA ASP A 105 17.50 17.24 16.22
C ASP A 105 16.72 17.98 15.11
N THR A 106 16.58 17.39 13.92
CA THR A 106 15.84 17.96 12.78
C THR A 106 14.67 17.06 12.36
N PRO A 107 13.54 17.63 11.91
CA PRO A 107 12.46 16.84 11.31
C PRO A 107 12.96 15.97 10.16
N ILE A 108 12.50 14.71 10.10
CA ILE A 108 12.85 13.78 9.02
C ILE A 108 11.84 13.98 7.90
N ALA A 109 12.32 14.41 6.73
CA ALA A 109 11.50 14.51 5.53
C ALA A 109 11.22 13.11 4.98
N ALA A 110 9.97 12.87 4.60
CA ALA A 110 9.50 11.66 3.95
C ALA A 110 8.60 12.03 2.77
N PHE A 111 8.34 11.07 1.89
CA PHE A 111 7.60 11.28 0.64
C PHE A 111 6.41 10.34 0.55
N ILE A 112 5.23 10.88 0.21
CA ILE A 112 4.01 10.10 0.01
C ILE A 112 4.23 9.10 -1.12
N SER A 113 4.87 9.52 -2.20
CA SER A 113 5.20 8.69 -3.37
C SER A 113 6.03 7.46 -3.01
N GLU A 114 7.05 7.63 -2.17
CA GLU A 114 7.91 6.54 -1.67
C GLU A 114 7.11 5.58 -0.79
N ASN A 115 6.34 6.12 0.16
CA ASN A 115 5.52 5.27 1.03
C ASN A 115 4.48 4.46 0.26
N LEU A 116 3.84 5.04 -0.77
CA LEU A 116 2.89 4.31 -1.61
C LEU A 116 3.59 3.29 -2.51
N ALA A 117 4.80 3.57 -3.00
CA ALA A 117 5.60 2.61 -3.76
C ALA A 117 6.05 1.42 -2.88
N ASP A 118 6.38 1.66 -1.61
CA ASP A 118 6.71 0.61 -0.64
C ASP A 118 5.53 -0.34 -0.41
N VAL A 119 4.33 0.22 -0.22
CA VAL A 119 3.10 -0.59 -0.11
C VAL A 119 2.83 -1.34 -1.41
N TYR A 120 3.11 -0.73 -2.57
CA TYR A 120 2.94 -1.36 -3.88
C TYR A 120 3.86 -2.56 -4.07
N GLN A 121 5.09 -2.51 -3.57
CA GLN A 121 6.03 -3.61 -3.68
C GLN A 121 5.49 -4.88 -3.00
N ASP A 122 5.07 -4.79 -1.73
CA ASP A 122 4.55 -5.95 -0.99
C ASP A 122 3.21 -6.43 -1.55
N THR A 123 2.27 -5.51 -1.82
CA THR A 123 0.94 -5.88 -2.32
C THR A 123 0.98 -6.40 -3.76
N GLY A 124 1.83 -5.85 -4.62
CA GLY A 124 2.02 -6.29 -6.00
C GLY A 124 2.66 -7.67 -6.07
N ASN A 125 3.69 -7.92 -5.24
CA ASN A 125 4.28 -9.25 -5.11
C ASN A 125 3.26 -10.27 -4.61
N PHE A 126 2.52 -9.93 -3.56
CA PHE A 126 1.44 -10.79 -3.05
C PHE A 126 0.41 -11.14 -4.13
N VAL A 127 -0.13 -10.14 -4.84
CA VAL A 127 -1.14 -10.36 -5.89
C VAL A 127 -0.59 -11.24 -7.02
N SER A 128 0.67 -11.04 -7.41
CA SER A 128 1.33 -11.82 -8.46
C SER A 128 1.49 -13.29 -8.06
N LEU A 129 2.02 -13.55 -6.86
CA LEU A 129 2.18 -14.89 -6.30
C LEU A 129 0.83 -15.59 -6.13
N PHE A 130 -0.17 -14.88 -5.60
CA PHE A 130 -1.50 -15.45 -5.35
C PHE A 130 -2.22 -15.87 -6.64
N ARG A 131 -1.96 -15.18 -7.76
CA ARG A 131 -2.53 -15.50 -9.07
C ARG A 131 -1.97 -16.76 -9.72
N GLN A 132 -0.84 -17.28 -9.23
CA GLN A 132 -0.24 -18.51 -9.77
C GLN A 132 -1.11 -19.75 -9.50
N GLY A 133 -1.93 -19.72 -8.44
CA GLY A 133 -2.83 -20.81 -8.09
C GLY A 133 -2.15 -22.05 -7.50
N ASN A 134 -0.86 -21.94 -7.15
CA ASN A 134 -0.16 -22.97 -6.38
C ASN A 134 -0.40 -22.72 -4.88
N GLU A 135 -1.03 -23.67 -4.18
CA GLU A 135 -1.45 -23.51 -2.79
C GLU A 135 -0.27 -23.24 -1.83
N GLU A 136 0.87 -23.90 -2.03
CA GLU A 136 2.08 -23.69 -1.20
C GLU A 136 2.58 -22.23 -1.36
N VAL A 137 2.68 -21.75 -2.61
CA VAL A 137 3.09 -20.37 -2.92
C VAL A 137 2.08 -19.36 -2.39
N MET A 138 0.78 -19.66 -2.48
CA MET A 138 -0.29 -18.79 -2.00
C MET A 138 -0.26 -18.65 -0.47
N GLN A 139 -0.04 -19.75 0.25
CA GLN A 139 0.08 -19.74 1.71
C GLN A 139 1.32 -18.93 2.13
N GLU A 140 2.47 -19.18 1.51
CA GLU A 140 3.71 -18.47 1.82
C GLU A 140 3.60 -16.97 1.47
N ALA A 141 2.88 -16.61 0.40
CA ALA A 141 2.58 -15.22 0.07
C ALA A 141 1.73 -14.53 1.16
N ILE A 142 0.74 -15.22 1.76
CA ILE A 142 -0.03 -14.68 2.89
C ILE A 142 0.90 -14.46 4.09
N ALA A 143 1.75 -15.44 4.41
CA ALA A 143 2.70 -15.37 5.53
C ALA A 143 3.64 -14.17 5.39
N LEU A 144 4.30 -14.04 4.24
CA LEU A 144 5.25 -12.96 3.95
C LEU A 144 4.56 -11.60 3.96
N CYS A 145 3.43 -11.46 3.25
CA CYS A 145 2.73 -10.18 3.15
C CYS A 145 2.24 -9.69 4.51
N ARG A 146 1.73 -10.61 5.35
CA ARG A 146 1.28 -10.30 6.72
C ARG A 146 2.45 -9.95 7.64
N THR A 147 3.58 -10.64 7.54
CA THR A 147 4.79 -10.31 8.32
C THR A 147 5.30 -8.93 7.95
N ASN A 148 5.48 -8.65 6.65
CA ASN A 148 5.93 -7.35 6.17
C ASN A 148 4.91 -6.23 6.49
N PHE A 149 3.62 -6.54 6.58
CA PHE A 149 2.60 -5.57 7.02
C PHE A 149 2.86 -5.10 8.45
N GLN A 150 3.13 -6.05 9.34
CA GLN A 150 3.35 -5.78 10.76
C GLN A 150 4.69 -5.09 11.01
N GLU A 151 5.70 -5.42 10.21
CA GLU A 151 7.07 -4.94 10.41
C GLU A 151 7.40 -3.67 9.61
N TYR A 152 6.75 -3.45 8.46
CA TYR A 152 7.16 -2.44 7.50
C TYR A 152 6.00 -1.71 6.81
N TRP A 153 5.38 -2.30 5.78
CA TRP A 153 4.54 -1.56 4.83
C TRP A 153 3.23 -1.06 5.47
N GLY A 154 2.75 -1.69 6.53
CA GLY A 154 1.59 -1.22 7.29
C GLY A 154 1.83 0.18 7.89
N GLN A 155 3.06 0.46 8.36
CA GLN A 155 3.41 1.80 8.84
C GLN A 155 3.55 2.79 7.68
N GLN A 156 4.15 2.37 6.56
CA GLN A 156 4.27 3.22 5.36
C GLN A 156 2.89 3.67 4.85
N LEU A 157 1.92 2.75 4.82
CA LEU A 157 0.54 3.05 4.49
C LEU A 157 -0.05 4.12 5.41
N LEU A 158 0.09 3.98 6.73
CA LEU A 158 -0.45 4.93 7.70
C LEU A 158 0.21 6.30 7.58
N ASN A 159 1.52 6.35 7.32
CA ASN A 159 2.24 7.59 7.11
C ASN A 159 1.74 8.33 5.86
N ALA A 160 1.60 7.61 4.74
CA ALA A 160 1.01 8.15 3.51
C ALA A 160 -0.42 8.63 3.74
N LEU A 161 -1.27 7.85 4.43
CA LEU A 161 -2.66 8.22 4.71
C LEU A 161 -2.76 9.50 5.54
N LYS A 162 -1.91 9.64 6.57
CA LYS A 162 -1.82 10.85 7.40
C LYS A 162 -1.46 12.07 6.57
N ALA A 163 -0.45 11.96 5.71
CA ALA A 163 -0.01 13.05 4.84
C ALA A 163 -1.08 13.41 3.78
N LEU A 164 -1.68 12.41 3.14
CA LEU A 164 -2.78 12.59 2.18
C LEU A 164 -4.02 13.21 2.82
N HIS A 165 -4.34 12.87 4.07
CA HIS A 165 -5.42 13.52 4.80
C HIS A 165 -5.16 15.01 5.00
N ALA A 166 -3.92 15.38 5.36
CA ALA A 166 -3.54 16.78 5.47
C ALA A 166 -3.66 17.50 4.12
N VAL A 167 -3.23 16.87 3.02
CA VAL A 167 -3.40 17.40 1.66
C VAL A 167 -4.88 17.59 1.32
N ARG A 168 -5.72 16.57 1.57
CA ARG A 168 -7.16 16.58 1.21
C ARG A 168 -7.97 17.69 1.89
N TYR A 169 -7.58 18.06 3.11
CA TYR A 169 -8.37 18.94 3.99
C TYR A 169 -7.59 20.17 4.48
N SER A 170 -6.47 20.53 3.82
CA SER A 170 -5.66 21.71 4.17
C SER A 170 -6.35 23.05 3.86
N GLY A 171 -7.46 23.04 3.10
CA GLY A 171 -8.09 24.26 2.58
C GLY A 171 -7.29 24.90 1.44
N ASP A 172 -6.54 24.07 0.68
CA ASP A 172 -5.77 24.49 -0.48
C ASP A 172 -6.72 24.74 -1.68
N GLU A 173 -6.82 25.99 -2.13
CA GLU A 173 -7.71 26.41 -3.21
C GLU A 173 -7.50 25.61 -4.51
N ASP A 174 -6.30 25.07 -4.75
CA ASP A 174 -6.01 24.27 -5.94
C ASP A 174 -6.75 22.91 -5.93
N LEU A 175 -7.04 22.36 -4.75
CA LEU A 175 -7.87 21.16 -4.61
C LEU A 175 -9.35 21.51 -4.67
N GLU A 176 -9.76 22.65 -4.11
CA GLU A 176 -11.15 23.14 -4.14
C GLU A 176 -11.61 23.51 -5.55
N LYS A 177 -10.74 24.12 -6.37
CA LYS A 177 -11.05 24.42 -7.79
C LYS A 177 -11.25 23.16 -8.63
N ASN A 178 -10.51 22.09 -8.33
CA ASN A 178 -10.69 20.80 -8.99
C ASN A 178 -11.96 20.07 -8.52
N GLU A 179 -12.49 20.34 -7.32
CA GLU A 179 -13.81 19.84 -6.88
C GLU A 179 -14.98 20.52 -7.62
N GLU A 180 -14.84 21.82 -7.95
CA GLU A 180 -15.93 22.62 -8.54
C GLU A 180 -16.01 22.53 -10.09
N GLU A 181 -14.97 22.04 -10.75
CA GLU A 181 -14.91 21.89 -12.22
C GLU A 181 -15.42 20.53 -12.76
N GLU A 182 -15.89 19.63 -11.88
CA GLU A 182 -16.60 18.38 -12.21
C GLU A 182 -18.12 18.44 -11.95
#